data_AF-A0A973B415-F1
#
_entry.id   AF-A0A973B415-F1
#
_cell.length_a   1.000
_cell.length_b   1.000
_cell.length_c   1.000
_cell.angle_alpha   90.00
_cell.angle_beta   90.00
_cell.angle_gamma   90.00
#
_symmetry.space_group_name_H-M   'P 1'
#
loop_
_entity.id
_entity.type
_entity.pdbx_description
1 polymer ?
#
loop_
_entity_poly.entity_id
_entity_poly.type
_entity_poly.pdbx_seq_one_letter_code
_entity_poly.pdbx_strand_id
1 'polypeptide(L)'
;GERYPVDISTCVVGEQGATGYELLRSITDVRVGDGLICGITGYPLAECAELVEDRPLASTGMSTEGASPSILPEPGSLVTAAESAPSAGPLITGLAVLVAAVIGLLAWRGRGRP
;
A
#
# COMPACT_ATOMS: atom_id res chain seq x y z
N GLY A 1 -17.94 -17.55 -19.17
CA GLY A 1 -16.77 -16.85 -19.74
C GLY A 1 -16.99 -15.37 -19.58
N GLU A 2 -17.00 -14.93 -18.33
CA GLU A 2 -17.33 -13.57 -17.92
C GLU A 2 -16.20 -12.64 -18.35
N ARG A 3 -16.54 -11.38 -18.66
CA ARG A 3 -15.54 -10.35 -18.95
C ARG A 3 -15.11 -9.66 -17.67
N TYR A 4 -13.81 -9.54 -17.50
CA TYR A 4 -13.23 -8.78 -16.40
C TYR A 4 -13.65 -7.30 -16.50
N PRO A 5 -14.03 -6.66 -15.38
CA PRO A 5 -14.44 -5.26 -15.35
C PRO A 5 -13.27 -4.30 -15.57
N VAL A 6 -13.52 -2.99 -15.50
CA VAL A 6 -12.46 -1.98 -15.53
C VAL A 6 -11.59 -2.08 -14.27
N ASP A 7 -10.28 -1.89 -14.41
CA ASP A 7 -9.36 -1.82 -13.28
C ASP A 7 -9.63 -0.60 -12.39
N ILE A 8 -9.59 -0.80 -11.08
CA ILE A 8 -9.77 0.24 -10.07
C ILE A 8 -8.58 0.22 -9.13
N SER A 9 -7.96 1.38 -8.91
CA SER A 9 -6.94 1.58 -7.89
C SER A 9 -7.39 2.66 -6.91
N THR A 10 -7.15 2.42 -5.62
CA THR A 10 -7.51 3.36 -4.56
C THR A 10 -6.56 3.22 -3.37
N CYS A 11 -6.40 4.29 -2.62
CA CYS A 11 -5.69 4.29 -1.34
C CYS A 11 -6.70 4.08 -0.21
N VAL A 12 -6.37 3.20 0.74
CA VAL A 12 -7.17 2.97 1.94
C VAL A 12 -6.32 3.18 3.19
N VAL A 13 -6.92 3.75 4.23
CA VAL A 13 -6.29 3.87 5.56
C VAL A 13 -6.83 2.73 6.42
N GLY A 14 -5.94 1.90 6.94
CA GLY A 14 -6.28 0.78 7.82
C GLY A 14 -5.98 1.06 9.28
N GLU A 15 -6.66 0.33 10.16
CA GLU A 15 -6.24 0.23 11.56
C GLU A 15 -4.93 -0.53 11.67
N GLN A 16 -4.19 -0.26 12.75
CA GLN A 16 -2.95 -0.95 13.02
C GLN A 16 -3.24 -2.42 13.35
N GLY A 17 -2.72 -3.34 12.52
CA GLY A 17 -2.97 -4.77 12.65
C GLY A 17 -4.07 -5.31 11.73
N ALA A 18 -4.75 -4.46 10.95
CA ALA A 18 -5.72 -4.91 9.97
C ALA A 18 -5.07 -5.83 8.92
N THR A 19 -5.74 -6.94 8.61
CA THR A 19 -5.29 -7.87 7.58
C THR A 19 -5.55 -7.28 6.18
N GLY A 20 -4.81 -7.76 5.18
CA GLY A 20 -5.04 -7.33 3.79
C GLY A 20 -6.47 -7.58 3.32
N TYR A 21 -7.11 -8.63 3.84
CA TYR A 21 -8.50 -8.96 3.56
C TYR A 21 -9.50 -7.99 4.18
N GLU A 22 -9.29 -7.58 5.43
CA GLU A 22 -10.13 -6.58 6.10
C GLU A 22 -10.06 -5.23 5.38
N LEU A 23 -8.85 -4.84 4.96
CA LEU A 23 -8.65 -3.64 4.16
C LEU A 23 -9.37 -3.74 2.80
N LEU A 24 -9.22 -4.85 2.09
CA LEU A 24 -9.85 -5.02 0.78
C LEU A 24 -11.38 -4.99 0.89
N ARG A 25 -11.94 -5.66 1.91
CA ARG A 25 -13.39 -5.68 2.17
C ARG A 25 -13.97 -4.34 2.60
N SER A 26 -13.15 -3.42 3.11
CA SER A 26 -13.61 -2.09 3.48
C SER A 26 -13.94 -1.19 2.27
N ILE A 27 -13.41 -1.52 1.09
CA ILE A 27 -13.53 -0.69 -0.12
C ILE A 27 -14.28 -1.38 -1.27
N THR A 28 -14.42 -2.71 -1.25
CA THR A 28 -15.10 -3.46 -2.30
C THR A 28 -15.75 -4.72 -1.74
N ASP A 29 -16.71 -5.26 -2.49
CA ASP A 29 -17.30 -6.55 -2.18
C ASP A 29 -16.30 -7.69 -2.47
N VAL A 30 -16.17 -8.60 -1.52
CA VAL A 30 -15.27 -9.76 -1.58
C VAL A 30 -16.02 -11.02 -1.19
N ARG A 31 -16.28 -11.86 -2.19
CA ARG A 31 -16.91 -13.17 -2.02
C ARG A 31 -15.87 -14.20 -1.60
N VAL A 32 -16.24 -15.06 -0.66
CA VAL A 32 -15.39 -16.15 -0.14
C VAL A 32 -16.18 -17.46 -0.13
N GLY A 33 -15.51 -18.55 -0.44
CA GLY A 33 -16.05 -19.91 -0.51
C GLY A 33 -14.91 -20.90 -0.34
N ASP A 34 -15.13 -21.96 0.43
CA ASP A 34 -14.14 -23.01 0.72
C ASP A 34 -12.78 -22.48 1.22
N GLY A 35 -12.80 -21.34 1.93
CA GLY A 35 -11.59 -20.68 2.45
C GLY A 35 -10.81 -19.85 1.43
N LEU A 36 -11.29 -19.76 0.19
CA LEU A 36 -10.68 -19.01 -0.91
C LEU A 36 -11.49 -17.75 -1.25
N ILE A 37 -10.80 -16.71 -1.74
CA ILE A 37 -11.48 -15.55 -2.34
C ILE A 37 -12.00 -15.95 -3.71
N CYS A 38 -13.32 -15.94 -3.86
CA CYS A 38 -14.01 -16.35 -5.08
C CYS A 38 -14.25 -15.20 -6.05
N GLY A 39 -14.32 -13.96 -5.55
CA GLY A 39 -14.56 -12.81 -6.40
C GLY A 39 -14.32 -11.51 -5.67
N ILE A 40 -13.84 -10.52 -6.42
CA ILE A 40 -13.59 -9.15 -5.97
C ILE A 40 -14.31 -8.25 -6.98
N THR A 41 -14.90 -7.14 -6.52
CA THR A 41 -15.65 -6.20 -7.39
C THR A 41 -16.74 -6.88 -8.23
N GLY A 42 -17.33 -7.96 -7.71
CA GLY A 42 -18.38 -8.73 -8.40
C GLY A 42 -17.88 -9.64 -9.52
N TYR A 43 -16.57 -9.85 -9.67
CA TYR A 43 -15.99 -10.74 -10.68
C TYR A 43 -15.11 -11.84 -10.06
N PRO A 44 -15.27 -13.12 -10.47
CA PRO A 44 -16.42 -13.66 -11.18
C PRO A 44 -17.73 -13.54 -10.38
N LEU A 45 -18.85 -13.47 -11.10
CA LEU A 45 -20.19 -13.23 -10.52
C LEU A 45 -20.65 -14.37 -9.60
N ALA A 46 -20.34 -15.62 -9.96
CA ALA A 46 -20.90 -16.79 -9.28
C ALA A 46 -19.84 -17.87 -8.99
N GLU A 47 -18.93 -18.12 -9.92
CA GLU A 47 -17.97 -19.22 -9.82
C GLU A 47 -16.91 -18.99 -8.73
N CYS A 48 -16.44 -20.08 -8.12
CA CYS A 48 -15.31 -20.12 -7.20
C CYS A 48 -14.40 -21.29 -7.57
N ALA A 49 -13.10 -21.18 -7.31
CA ALA A 49 -12.19 -22.29 -7.54
C ALA A 49 -12.50 -23.45 -6.58
N GLU A 50 -12.47 -24.68 -7.09
CA GLU A 50 -12.59 -25.87 -6.26
C GLU A 50 -11.32 -26.06 -5.41
N LEU A 51 -11.51 -26.45 -4.15
CA LEU A 51 -10.40 -26.82 -3.28
C LEU A 51 -9.81 -28.16 -3.75
N VAL A 52 -8.56 -28.14 -4.20
CA VAL A 52 -7.83 -29.36 -4.57
C VAL A 52 -7.21 -29.93 -3.31
N GLU A 53 -7.75 -31.06 -2.82
CA GLU A 53 -7.14 -31.87 -1.76
C GLU A 53 -5.72 -32.29 -2.20
N ASP A 54 -4.76 -32.29 -1.26
CA ASP A 54 -3.36 -32.60 -1.53
C ASP A 54 -3.20 -33.92 -2.26
N ARG A 55 -2.99 -33.85 -3.58
CA ARG A 55 -2.50 -34.98 -4.35
C ARG A 55 -1.03 -35.18 -3.96
N PRO A 56 -0.55 -36.41 -3.74
CA PRO A 56 0.88 -36.64 -3.57
C PRO A 56 1.59 -35.99 -4.75
N LEU A 57 2.45 -35.02 -4.46
CA LEU A 57 3.29 -34.37 -5.47
C LEU A 57 4.18 -35.47 -6.05
N ALA A 58 3.73 -36.10 -7.13
CA ALA A 58 4.65 -36.76 -8.03
C ALA A 58 5.56 -35.62 -8.52
N SER A 59 6.73 -35.50 -7.89
CA SER A 59 7.78 -34.55 -8.18
C SER A 59 8.22 -34.70 -9.63
N THR A 60 7.43 -34.17 -10.54
CA THR A 60 7.78 -34.00 -11.94
C THR A 60 8.41 -32.62 -11.96
N GLY A 61 9.73 -32.61 -12.00
CA GLY A 61 10.57 -31.46 -11.74
C GLY A 61 10.04 -30.19 -12.38
N MET A 62 9.71 -29.21 -11.53
CA MET A 62 9.68 -27.83 -11.97
C MET A 62 11.13 -27.51 -12.39
N SER A 63 11.37 -27.43 -13.69
CA SER A 63 12.62 -26.91 -14.24
C SER A 63 12.80 -25.50 -13.69
N THR A 64 13.58 -25.37 -12.62
CA THR A 64 14.32 -24.16 -12.34
C THR A 64 15.35 -24.03 -13.45
N GLU A 65 14.95 -23.49 -14.60
CA GLU A 65 15.89 -22.80 -15.47
C GLU A 65 16.40 -21.62 -14.64
N GLY A 66 17.55 -21.85 -14.01
CA GLY A 66 18.22 -20.90 -13.15
C GLY A 66 18.52 -19.64 -13.92
N ALA A 67 17.80 -18.57 -13.62
CA ALA A 67 18.35 -17.23 -13.75
C ALA A 67 19.49 -17.13 -12.74
N SER A 68 20.71 -17.49 -13.16
CA SER A 68 21.94 -17.21 -12.42
C SER A 68 22.07 -15.69 -12.29
N PRO A 69 21.98 -15.10 -11.09
CA PRO A 69 22.32 -13.69 -10.94
C PRO A 69 23.85 -13.59 -11.01
N SER A 70 24.39 -13.25 -12.18
CA SER A 70 25.76 -12.76 -12.30
C SER A 70 25.85 -11.40 -11.61
N ILE A 71 26.08 -11.42 -10.29
CA ILE A 71 26.52 -10.23 -9.56
C ILE A 71 28.03 -10.14 -9.74
N LEU A 72 28.46 -9.28 -10.66
CA LEU A 72 29.84 -8.81 -10.72
C LEU A 72 29.90 -7.50 -9.92
N PRO A 73 30.58 -7.43 -8.77
CA PRO A 73 30.79 -6.15 -8.09
C PRO A 73 31.84 -5.37 -8.86
N GLU A 74 31.43 -4.31 -9.55
CA GLU A 74 32.36 -3.31 -10.10
C GLU A 74 32.82 -2.40 -8.93
N PRO A 75 34.13 -2.32 -8.64
CA PRO A 75 34.63 -1.49 -7.56
C PRO A 75 34.89 -0.08 -8.07
N GLY A 76 34.18 0.90 -7.51
CA GLY A 76 34.61 2.29 -7.54
C GLY A 76 33.53 3.29 -7.90
N SER A 77 33.02 3.98 -6.87
CA SER A 77 33.21 5.43 -6.83
C SER A 77 32.95 5.94 -5.41
N LEU A 78 33.98 6.53 -4.83
CA LEU A 78 33.91 7.30 -3.61
C LEU A 78 33.06 8.55 -3.89
N VAL A 79 31.91 8.69 -3.23
CA VAL A 79 31.29 10.00 -3.07
C VAL A 79 31.57 10.47 -1.65
N THR A 80 32.57 11.34 -1.57
CA THR A 80 32.90 12.17 -0.42
C THR A 80 31.75 13.14 -0.12
N ALA A 81 31.34 13.14 1.16
CA ALA A 81 30.76 14.21 1.97
C ALA A 81 29.73 15.20 1.36
N ALA A 82 28.53 15.19 1.94
CA ALA A 82 27.84 16.39 2.42
C ALA A 82 26.93 15.93 3.58
N GLU A 83 27.34 16.14 4.83
CA GLU A 83 27.06 17.35 5.60
C GLU A 83 25.55 17.53 5.87
N SER A 84 25.21 17.29 7.14
CA SER A 84 24.02 17.63 7.90
C SER A 84 22.88 18.35 7.17
N ALA A 85 21.73 17.68 7.06
CA ALA A 85 20.43 18.34 7.05
C ALA A 85 19.47 17.54 7.95
N PRO A 86 18.88 18.13 9.01
CA PRO A 86 17.79 17.49 9.72
C PRO A 86 16.59 17.49 8.78
N SER A 87 16.29 16.34 8.17
CA SER A 87 15.02 16.09 7.50
C SER A 87 13.92 15.95 8.57
N ALA A 88 13.64 17.07 9.23
CA ALA A 88 12.37 17.32 9.87
C ALA A 88 11.29 17.11 8.80
N GLY A 89 10.55 16.01 8.95
CA GLY A 89 9.46 15.65 8.04
C GLY A 89 8.38 16.72 7.92
N PRO A 90 7.41 16.53 7.00
CA PRO A 90 6.40 17.53 6.62
C PRO A 90 5.40 17.93 7.73
N LEU A 91 5.68 17.56 8.99
CA LEU A 91 4.87 17.91 10.16
C LEU A 91 5.26 19.26 10.78
N ILE A 92 6.48 19.76 10.54
CA ILE A 92 6.92 21.04 11.15
C ILE A 92 6.35 22.26 10.39
N THR A 93 6.18 22.17 9.07
CA THR A 93 5.58 23.24 8.26
C THR A 93 4.11 23.48 8.61
N GLY A 94 3.34 22.43 8.88
CA GLY A 94 1.94 22.56 9.28
C GLY A 94 1.74 23.32 10.60
N LEU A 95 2.60 23.06 11.58
CA LEU A 95 2.54 23.73 12.88
C LEU A 95 2.85 25.23 12.77
N ALA A 96 3.83 25.62 11.95
CA ALA A 96 4.20 27.01 11.75
C ALA A 96 3.07 27.85 11.12
N VAL A 97 2.33 27.28 10.16
CA VAL A 97 1.20 27.97 9.52
C VAL A 97 0.02 28.13 10.49
N LEU A 98 -0.27 27.11 11.31
CA LEU A 98 -1.30 27.19 12.35
C LEU A 98 -0.97 28.24 13.40
N VAL A 99 0.28 28.29 13.88
CA VAL A 99 0.72 29.28 14.87
C VAL A 99 0.61 30.70 14.28
N ALA A 100 1.05 30.90 13.03
CA ALA A 100 0.92 32.20 12.36
C ALA A 100 -0.54 32.65 12.19
N ALA A 101 -1.43 31.72 11.83
CA ALA A 101 -2.87 32.01 11.69
C ALA A 101 -3.53 32.38 13.03
N VAL A 102 -3.21 31.67 14.12
CA VAL A 102 -3.73 31.96 15.46
C VAL A 102 -3.24 33.32 15.96
N ILE A 103 -1.96 33.63 15.77
CA ILE A 103 -1.38 34.94 16.14
C ILE A 103 -2.05 36.07 15.34
N GLY A 104 -2.24 35.88 14.02
CA GLY A 104 -2.95 36.83 13.18
C GLY A 104 -4.39 37.08 13.63
N LEU A 105 -5.12 36.01 13.99
CA LEU A 105 -6.50 36.10 14.47
C LEU A 105 -6.60 36.82 15.82
N LEU A 106 -5.66 36.56 16.74
CA LEU A 106 -5.59 37.25 18.04
C LEU A 106 -5.25 38.73 17.88
N ALA A 107 -4.29 39.07 17.01
CA ALA A 107 -3.94 40.45 16.70
C ALA A 107 -5.09 41.22 16.04
N TRP A 108 -5.86 40.56 15.17
CA TRP A 108 -7.06 41.14 14.55
C TRP A 108 -8.18 41.37 15.57
N ARG A 109 -8.43 40.39 16.46
CA ARG A 109 -9.41 40.54 17.53
C ARG A 109 -9.05 41.60 18.56
N GLY A 110 -7.76 41.81 18.83
CA GLY A 110 -7.30 42.90 19.70
C GLY A 110 -7.49 44.30 19.10
N ARG A 111 -7.51 44.41 17.76
CA ARG A 111 -7.64 45.69 17.04
C ARG A 111 -9.08 46.07 16.69
N GLY A 112 -10.00 45.10 16.73
CA GLY A 112 -11.42 45.29 16.47
C GLY A 112 -12.26 45.62 17.71
N ARG A 113 -11.64 45.92 18.86
CA ARG A 113 -12.35 46.45 20.03
C ARG A 113 -12.17 47.98 20.01
N PRO A 114 -13.17 48.77 19.56
CA PRO A 114 -13.17 50.22 19.77
C PRO A 114 -13.23 50.55 21.27
#